data_AF-A0A7W7RU01-F1
#
_entry.id   AF-A0A7W7RU01-F1
#
_cell.length_a   1.000
_cell.length_b   1.000
_cell.length_c   1.000
_cell.angle_alpha   90.00
_cell.angle_beta   90.00
_cell.angle_gamma   90.00
#
_symmetry.space_group_name_H-M   'P 1'
#
loop_
_entity.id
_entity.type
_entity.pdbx_description
1 polymer ?
#
loop_
_entity_poly.entity_id
_entity_poly.type
_entity_poly.pdbx_seq_one_letter_code
_entity_poly.pdbx_strand_id
1 'polypeptide(L)'
;MAVTVDGERDILGLWSGDGGEGAKFWLHVLTEIKNRGVADALTVVCDGLKGLPDAIEQVWPQAVVQTCVVHLLRASFRYAARQHWDAIAKALRPVYTAPTEAAALERFYEFAEAWGGRYPAIETLPEPLPETLTTGVLPTGAQVRPLGGRRL
;
A
#
# COMPACT_ATOMS: atom_id res chain seq x y z
N MET A 1 -1.23 -10.65 6.00
CA MET A 1 -0.12 -10.49 6.97
C MET A 1 -0.28 -9.15 7.65
N ALA A 2 0.06 -9.04 8.93
CA ALA A 2 0.06 -7.80 9.68
C ALA A 2 1.30 -7.73 10.59
N VAL A 3 1.56 -6.53 11.11
CA VAL A 3 2.58 -6.27 12.12
C VAL A 3 1.91 -5.66 13.34
N THR A 4 2.15 -6.19 14.53
CA THR A 4 1.59 -5.66 15.78
C THR A 4 2.35 -4.40 16.22
N VAL A 5 1.80 -3.71 17.22
CA VAL A 5 2.47 -2.56 17.87
C VAL A 5 3.78 -2.95 18.56
N ASP A 6 3.92 -4.22 18.93
CA ASP A 6 5.15 -4.78 19.51
C ASP A 6 6.19 -5.16 18.44
N GLY A 7 5.86 -4.96 17.15
CA GLY A 7 6.75 -5.28 16.03
C GLY A 7 6.69 -6.74 15.56
N GLU A 8 5.75 -7.53 16.09
CA GLU A 8 5.61 -8.94 15.73
C GLU A 8 4.84 -9.12 14.44
N ARG A 9 5.33 -10.01 13.57
CA ARG A 9 4.71 -10.30 12.26
C ARG A 9 3.83 -11.52 12.36
N ASP A 10 2.59 -11.42 11.87
CA ASP A 10 1.65 -12.53 11.86
C ASP A 10 0.79 -12.62 10.58
N ILE A 11 0.35 -13.82 10.24
CA ILE A 11 -0.57 -14.08 9.13
C ILE A 11 -1.99 -14.13 9.71
N LEU A 12 -2.72 -13.02 9.56
CA LEU A 12 -4.09 -12.90 10.07
C LEU A 12 -5.08 -13.91 9.45
N GLY A 13 -4.80 -14.43 8.25
CA GLY A 13 -5.57 -15.51 7.65
C GLY A 13 -5.26 -15.70 6.17
N LEU A 14 -5.93 -16.69 5.57
CA LEU A 14 -5.88 -17.03 4.16
C LEU A 14 -7.32 -17.27 3.69
N TRP A 15 -7.73 -16.58 2.63
CA TRP A 15 -9.06 -16.71 2.06
C TRP A 15 -8.92 -17.06 0.58
N SER A 16 -9.54 -18.16 0.17
CA SER A 16 -9.66 -18.52 -1.24
C SER A 16 -10.84 -17.76 -1.85
N GLY A 17 -10.58 -16.95 -2.88
CA GLY A 17 -11.64 -16.35 -3.67
C GLY A 17 -12.44 -17.41 -4.44
N ASP A 18 -13.75 -17.24 -4.51
CA ASP A 18 -14.70 -18.10 -5.23
C ASP A 18 -15.01 -17.62 -6.66
N GLY A 19 -14.19 -16.71 -7.18
CA GLY A 19 -14.32 -16.13 -8.53
C GLY A 19 -14.59 -14.62 -8.53
N GLY A 20 -14.72 -13.97 -7.37
CA GLY A 20 -14.88 -12.51 -7.29
C GLY A 20 -14.24 -11.86 -6.06
N GLU A 21 -13.20 -11.05 -6.27
CA GLU A 21 -12.55 -10.19 -5.26
C GLU A 21 -13.19 -8.79 -5.22
N GLY A 22 -14.53 -8.73 -5.16
CA GLY A 22 -15.28 -7.48 -5.13
C GLY A 22 -15.43 -6.89 -3.72
N ALA A 23 -16.02 -5.69 -3.61
CA ALA A 23 -16.22 -5.00 -2.33
C ALA A 23 -16.88 -5.87 -1.24
N LYS A 24 -17.87 -6.69 -1.59
CA LYS A 24 -18.55 -7.60 -0.63
C LYS A 24 -17.62 -8.66 -0.06
N PHE A 25 -16.74 -9.22 -0.90
CA PHE A 25 -15.75 -10.20 -0.47
C PHE A 25 -14.76 -9.58 0.52
N TRP A 26 -14.21 -8.41 0.19
CA TRP A 26 -13.28 -7.70 1.06
C TRP A 26 -13.93 -7.29 2.38
N LEU A 27 -15.16 -6.79 2.35
CA LEU A 27 -15.88 -6.44 3.58
C LEU A 27 -16.07 -7.66 4.49
N HIS A 28 -16.40 -8.82 3.91
CA HIS A 28 -16.51 -10.07 4.66
C HIS A 28 -15.18 -10.46 5.33
N VAL A 29 -14.08 -10.50 4.56
CA VAL A 29 -12.74 -10.83 5.05
C VAL A 29 -12.32 -9.90 6.20
N LEU A 30 -12.44 -8.59 6.00
CA LEU A 30 -12.03 -7.60 7.00
C LEU A 30 -12.90 -7.65 8.26
N THR A 31 -14.20 -7.91 8.10
CA THR A 31 -15.11 -8.10 9.24
C THR A 31 -14.74 -9.35 10.04
N GLU A 32 -14.36 -10.46 9.38
CA GLU A 32 -13.90 -11.66 10.07
C GLU A 32 -12.65 -11.38 10.90
N ILE A 33 -11.67 -10.66 10.33
CA ILE A 33 -10.45 -10.23 11.04
C ILE A 33 -10.80 -9.40 12.27
N LYS A 34 -11.71 -8.44 12.14
CA LYS A 34 -12.20 -7.61 13.26
C LYS A 34 -12.87 -8.45 14.34
N ASN A 35 -13.74 -9.38 13.96
CA ASN A 35 -14.43 -10.28 14.89
C ASN A 35 -13.48 -11.24 15.63
N ARG A 36 -12.31 -11.53 15.04
CA ARG A 36 -11.24 -12.31 15.68
C ARG A 36 -10.38 -11.51 16.67
N GLY A 37 -10.66 -10.22 16.85
CA GLY A 37 -10.06 -9.40 17.91
C GLY A 37 -9.17 -8.26 17.42
N VAL A 38 -9.02 -8.06 16.10
CA VAL A 38 -8.30 -6.89 15.57
C VAL A 38 -9.21 -5.65 15.70
N ALA A 39 -9.03 -4.94 16.80
CA ALA A 39 -9.89 -3.80 17.15
C ALA A 39 -9.72 -2.62 16.18
N ASP A 40 -8.49 -2.34 15.77
CA ASP A 40 -8.16 -1.22 14.89
C ASP A 40 -6.90 -1.50 14.07
N ALA A 41 -6.72 -0.73 12.99
CA ALA A 41 -5.55 -0.77 12.12
C ALA A 41 -5.04 0.66 11.86
N LEU A 42 -3.76 0.90 12.12
CA LEU A 42 -3.14 2.21 11.86
C LEU A 42 -3.00 2.49 10.36
N THR A 43 -2.53 1.49 9.62
CA THR A 43 -2.30 1.57 8.18
C THR A 43 -2.61 0.22 7.56
N VAL A 44 -3.33 0.23 6.44
CA VAL A 44 -3.61 -0.96 5.63
C VAL A 44 -3.02 -0.74 4.25
N VAL A 45 -2.04 -1.59 3.89
CA VAL A 45 -1.32 -1.50 2.62
C VAL A 45 -1.89 -2.53 1.65
N CYS A 46 -2.50 -2.08 0.55
CA CYS A 46 -3.14 -2.92 -0.46
C CYS A 46 -2.61 -2.65 -1.89
N ASP A 47 -2.90 -3.54 -2.83
CA ASP A 47 -2.42 -3.50 -4.22
C ASP A 47 -3.30 -2.69 -5.19
N GLY A 48 -4.27 -1.92 -4.68
CA GLY A 48 -5.16 -1.07 -5.49
C GLY A 48 -6.40 -1.79 -6.03
N LEU A 49 -6.79 -2.92 -5.44
CA LEU A 49 -8.01 -3.64 -5.81
C LEU A 49 -9.27 -2.80 -5.59
N LYS A 50 -10.21 -2.90 -6.54
CA LYS A 50 -11.46 -2.15 -6.50
C LYS A 50 -12.32 -2.58 -5.31
N GLY A 51 -12.81 -1.61 -4.54
CA GLY A 51 -13.71 -1.82 -3.41
C GLY A 51 -13.04 -2.34 -2.14
N LEU A 52 -11.72 -2.62 -2.15
CA LEU A 52 -10.97 -2.90 -0.94
C LEU A 52 -10.78 -1.63 -0.07
N PRO A 53 -10.41 -0.45 -0.62
CA PRO A 53 -10.37 0.80 0.16
C PRO A 53 -11.69 1.10 0.87
N ASP A 54 -12.81 1.07 0.14
CA ASP A 54 -14.14 1.31 0.71
C ASP A 54 -14.50 0.31 1.83
N ALA A 55 -14.07 -0.95 1.70
CA ALA A 55 -14.27 -1.96 2.73
C ALA A 55 -13.41 -1.70 3.97
N ILE A 56 -12.16 -1.25 3.79
CA ILE A 56 -11.28 -0.87 4.91
C ILE A 56 -11.87 0.30 5.68
N GLU A 57 -12.29 1.36 4.99
CA GLU A 57 -12.88 2.55 5.62
C GLU A 57 -14.16 2.21 6.40
N GLN A 58 -14.92 1.20 5.97
CA GLN A 58 -16.09 0.71 6.70
C GLN A 58 -15.71 -0.07 7.98
N VAL A 59 -14.67 -0.90 7.93
CA VAL A 59 -14.28 -1.76 9.07
C VAL A 59 -13.44 -1.00 10.09
N TRP A 60 -12.49 -0.18 9.61
CA TRP A 60 -11.57 0.64 10.40
C TRP A 60 -11.52 2.07 9.83
N PRO A 61 -12.46 2.96 10.23
CA PRO A 61 -12.59 4.31 9.66
C PRO A 61 -11.43 5.26 9.94
N GLN A 62 -10.48 4.88 10.79
CA GLN A 62 -9.29 5.67 11.11
C GLN A 62 -8.02 5.12 10.45
N ALA A 63 -8.13 3.99 9.74
CA ALA A 63 -6.99 3.39 9.07
C ALA A 63 -6.57 4.23 7.87
N VAL A 64 -5.28 4.47 7.75
CA VAL A 64 -4.71 5.03 6.52
C VAL A 64 -4.65 3.92 5.47
N VAL A 65 -5.37 4.07 4.37
CA VAL A 65 -5.30 3.15 3.24
C VAL A 65 -4.15 3.59 2.34
N GLN A 66 -3.17 2.70 2.13
CA GLN A 66 -2.01 2.98 1.30
C GLN A 66 -1.88 1.94 0.18
N THR A 67 -1.49 2.41 -1.01
CA THR A 67 -1.11 1.52 -2.10
C THR A 67 0.30 0.96 -1.88
N CYS A 68 0.46 -0.34 -2.00
CA CYS A 68 1.74 -1.02 -1.83
C CYS A 68 2.71 -0.63 -2.96
N VAL A 69 3.78 0.09 -2.62
CA VAL A 69 4.88 0.43 -3.54
C VAL A 69 5.42 -0.80 -4.28
N VAL A 70 5.53 -1.96 -3.61
CA VAL A 70 6.01 -3.20 -4.23
C VAL A 70 5.03 -3.68 -5.32
N HIS A 71 3.72 -3.62 -5.07
CA HIS A 71 2.73 -3.98 -6.09
C HIS A 71 2.72 -2.97 -7.23
N LEU A 72 2.86 -1.67 -6.94
CA LEU A 72 2.97 -0.64 -7.95
C LEU A 72 4.19 -0.87 -8.86
N LEU A 73 5.35 -1.17 -8.27
CA LEU A 73 6.58 -1.48 -9.00
C LEU A 73 6.43 -2.75 -9.85
N ARG A 74 5.79 -3.79 -9.31
CA ARG A 74 5.53 -5.02 -10.08
C ARG A 74 4.54 -4.77 -11.23
N ALA A 75 3.54 -3.93 -11.02
CA ALA A 75 2.60 -3.54 -12.06
C ALA A 75 3.29 -2.77 -13.19
N SER A 76 4.23 -1.87 -12.87
CA SER A 76 4.98 -1.11 -13.87
C SER A 76 5.86 -2.02 -14.75
N PHE A 77 6.41 -3.11 -14.21
CA PHE A 77 7.20 -4.07 -14.99
C PHE A 77 6.42 -4.77 -16.09
N ARG A 78 5.08 -4.84 -16.02
CA ARG A 78 4.24 -5.38 -17.11
C ARG A 78 4.38 -4.56 -18.40
N TYR A 79 4.69 -3.27 -18.27
CA TYR A 79 4.82 -2.34 -19.38
C TYR A 79 6.27 -2.15 -19.83
N ALA A 80 7.24 -2.72 -19.10
CA ALA A 80 8.66 -2.58 -19.36
C ALA A 80 9.28 -3.86 -19.92
N ALA A 81 10.24 -3.70 -20.84
CA ALA A 81 11.03 -4.83 -21.32
C ALA A 81 11.87 -5.40 -20.18
N ARG A 82 11.95 -6.74 -20.07
CA ARG A 82 12.65 -7.45 -18.99
C ARG A 82 14.09 -6.99 -18.78
N GLN A 83 14.79 -6.63 -19.85
CA GLN A 83 16.17 -6.11 -19.80
C GLN A 83 16.33 -4.79 -19.02
N HIS A 84 15.24 -4.04 -18.78
CA HIS A 84 15.30 -2.78 -18.02
C HIS A 84 14.71 -2.87 -16.61
N TRP A 85 14.23 -4.04 -16.16
CA TRP A 85 13.58 -4.18 -14.86
C TRP A 85 14.50 -3.74 -13.71
N ASP A 86 15.76 -4.18 -13.70
CA ASP A 86 16.73 -3.82 -12.65
C ASP A 86 17.03 -2.31 -12.65
N ALA A 87 17.13 -1.71 -13.85
CA ALA A 87 17.39 -0.28 -14.00
C ALA A 87 16.21 0.57 -13.51
N ILE A 88 14.97 0.17 -13.85
CA ILE A 88 13.74 0.82 -13.40
C ILE A 88 13.58 0.67 -11.88
N ALA A 89 13.82 -0.53 -11.33
CA ALA A 89 13.74 -0.78 -9.88
C ALA A 89 14.71 0.12 -9.09
N LYS A 90 15.94 0.28 -9.60
CA LYS A 90 16.95 1.15 -9.01
C LYS A 90 16.54 2.63 -9.12
N ALA A 91 15.98 3.04 -10.26
CA ALA A 91 15.55 4.41 -10.50
C ALA A 91 14.32 4.82 -9.67
N LEU A 92 13.44 3.87 -9.32
CA LEU A 92 12.29 4.11 -8.45
C LEU A 92 12.63 4.11 -6.96
N ARG A 93 13.78 3.55 -6.55
CA ARG A 93 14.19 3.50 -5.14
C ARG A 93 14.21 4.88 -4.46
N PRO A 94 14.84 5.92 -5.03
CA PRO A 94 14.85 7.25 -4.45
C PRO A 94 13.45 7.85 -4.21
N VAL A 95 12.44 7.44 -5.00
CA VAL A 95 11.07 7.95 -4.87
C VAL A 95 10.45 7.52 -3.54
N TYR A 96 10.42 6.21 -3.27
CA TYR A 96 9.76 5.69 -2.06
C TYR A 96 10.64 5.72 -0.80
N THR A 97 11.93 6.04 -0.93
CA THR A 97 12.83 6.28 0.20
C THR A 97 13.08 7.78 0.46
N ALA A 98 12.38 8.67 -0.23
CA ALA A 98 12.54 10.10 -0.05
C ALA A 98 12.09 10.54 1.37
N PRO A 99 12.79 11.50 1.99
CA PRO A 99 12.50 11.94 3.36
C PRO A 99 11.23 12.79 3.48
N THR A 100 10.76 13.34 2.36
CA THR A 100 9.57 14.20 2.31
C THR A 100 8.76 13.91 1.06
N GLU A 101 7.49 14.28 1.13
CA GLU A 101 6.57 14.27 0.00
C GLU A 101 7.11 15.02 -1.22
N ALA A 102 7.56 16.27 -1.02
CA ALA A 102 8.10 17.10 -2.09
C ALA A 102 9.35 16.48 -2.72
N ALA A 103 10.23 15.88 -1.91
CA ALA A 103 11.40 15.17 -2.42
C ALA A 103 10.99 13.92 -3.21
N ALA A 104 9.98 13.15 -2.75
CA ALA A 104 9.47 12.00 -3.49
C ALA A 104 8.96 12.41 -4.88
N LEU A 105 8.21 13.52 -4.94
CA LEU A 105 7.67 14.07 -6.18
C LEU A 105 8.78 14.53 -7.14
N GLU A 106 9.79 15.24 -6.63
CA GLU A 106 10.97 15.63 -7.42
C GLU A 106 11.68 14.40 -8.01
N ARG A 107 11.93 13.35 -7.21
CA ARG A 107 12.56 12.10 -7.70
C ARG A 107 11.67 11.36 -8.69
N PHE A 108 10.36 11.46 -8.54
CA PHE A 108 9.43 10.88 -9.49
C PHE A 108 9.51 11.59 -10.84
N TYR A 109 9.61 12.92 -10.87
CA TYR A 109 9.79 13.65 -12.12
C TYR A 109 11.12 13.33 -12.81
N GLU A 110 12.22 13.23 -12.05
CA GLU A 110 13.52 12.77 -12.58
C GLU A 110 13.40 11.36 -13.22
N PHE A 111 12.67 10.46 -12.56
CA PHE A 111 12.39 9.13 -13.07
C PHE A 111 11.53 9.15 -14.35
N ALA A 112 10.47 9.97 -14.36
CA ALA A 112 9.56 10.10 -15.48
C ALA A 112 10.27 10.73 -16.70
N GLU A 113 11.16 11.70 -16.51
CA GLU A 113 11.97 12.26 -17.59
C GLU A 113 12.88 11.19 -18.23
N ALA A 114 13.50 10.34 -17.41
CA ALA A 114 14.40 9.30 -17.89
C ALA A 114 13.69 8.13 -18.60
N TRP A 115 12.46 7.80 -18.19
CA TRP A 115 11.79 6.56 -18.64
C TRP A 115 10.43 6.77 -19.32
N GLY A 116 9.75 7.90 -19.11
CA GLY A 116 8.40 8.19 -19.60
C GLY A 116 8.29 8.13 -21.11
N GLY A 117 9.27 8.71 -21.82
CA GLY A 117 9.29 8.65 -23.30
C GLY A 117 9.41 7.23 -23.86
N ARG A 118 10.09 6.32 -23.14
CA ARG A 118 10.23 4.91 -23.56
C ARG A 118 9.08 4.03 -23.08
N TYR A 119 8.52 4.37 -21.93
CA TYR A 119 7.44 3.64 -21.27
C TYR A 119 6.35 4.63 -20.84
N PRO A 120 5.47 5.06 -21.76
CA PRO A 120 4.44 6.07 -21.46
C PRO A 120 3.49 5.68 -20.32
N ALA A 121 3.33 4.38 -20.05
CA ALA A 121 2.56 3.88 -18.91
C ALA A 121 3.13 4.33 -17.54
N ILE A 122 4.39 4.75 -17.48
CA ILE A 122 5.01 5.34 -16.28
C ILE A 122 4.39 6.70 -15.93
N GLU A 123 4.02 7.50 -16.94
CA GLU A 123 3.39 8.80 -16.75
C GLU A 123 1.92 8.66 -16.29
N THR A 124 1.32 7.48 -16.48
CA THR A 124 -0.04 7.16 -16.04
C THR A 124 -0.13 6.54 -14.65
N LEU A 125 0.99 6.46 -13.91
CA LEU A 125 0.94 6.04 -12.51
C LEU A 125 0.02 7.01 -11.74
N PRO A 126 -1.04 6.50 -11.06
CA PRO A 126 -2.11 7.35 -10.58
C PRO A 126 -1.62 8.37 -9.55
N GLU A 127 -1.95 9.64 -9.77
CA GLU A 127 -1.91 10.68 -8.73
C GLU A 127 -2.98 10.38 -7.66
N PRO A 128 -2.72 10.63 -6.35
CA PRO A 128 -1.56 11.31 -5.78
C PRO A 128 -0.51 10.29 -5.29
N LEU A 129 0.56 10.20 -6.06
CA LEU A 129 1.82 9.50 -5.73
C LEU A 129 2.41 9.87 -4.36
N PRO A 130 2.23 11.07 -3.78
CA PRO A 130 2.94 11.39 -2.55
C PRO A 130 2.40 10.74 -1.26
N GLU A 131 1.08 10.60 -1.12
CA GLU A 131 0.45 9.89 0.01
C GLU A 131 0.62 8.36 -0.11
N THR A 132 0.78 7.87 -1.34
CA THR A 132 0.88 6.43 -1.64
C THR A 132 2.31 5.90 -1.66
N LEU A 133 3.31 6.73 -2.00
CA LEU A 133 4.71 6.29 -2.16
C LEU A 133 5.62 6.59 -0.97
N THR A 134 5.26 7.50 -0.07
CA THR A 134 6.10 7.78 1.10
C THR A 134 5.90 6.69 2.14
N THR A 135 6.89 5.77 2.23
CA THR A 135 6.89 4.77 3.30
C THR A 135 7.28 5.50 4.59
N GLY A 136 6.31 5.86 5.44
CA GLY A 136 6.58 6.36 6.79
C GLY A 136 6.08 7.76 7.14
N VAL A 137 5.32 8.44 6.28
CA VAL A 137 4.55 9.62 6.71
C VAL A 137 3.25 9.12 7.34
N LEU A 138 3.31 8.70 8.61
CA LEU A 138 2.09 8.58 9.41
C LEU A 138 1.45 9.97 9.45
N PRO A 139 0.14 10.13 9.18
CA PRO A 139 -0.51 11.42 9.33
C PRO A 139 -0.25 11.93 10.75
N THR A 140 0.20 13.18 10.82
CA THR A 140 0.55 13.90 12.05
C THR A 140 -0.68 13.96 12.96
N GLY A 141 -0.91 12.93 13.77
CA GLY A 141 -2.13 12.78 14.58
C GLY A 141 -2.53 11.35 14.91
N ALA A 142 -1.96 10.34 14.24
CA ALA A 142 -2.28 8.95 14.54
C ALA A 142 -1.63 8.50 15.88
N GLN A 143 -2.34 8.71 16.98
CA GLN A 143 -1.95 8.18 18.29
C GLN A 143 -2.20 6.67 18.32
N VAL A 144 -1.14 5.87 18.39
CA VAL A 144 -1.23 4.44 18.69
C VAL A 144 -1.78 4.31 20.11
N ARG A 145 -3.08 4.03 20.25
CA ARG A 145 -3.65 3.67 21.56
C ARG A 145 -3.15 2.28 21.92
N PRO A 146 -2.44 2.09 23.05
CA PRO A 146 -2.06 0.76 23.49
C PRO A 146 -3.33 -0.05 23.75
N LEU A 147 -3.52 -1.13 22.99
CA LEU A 147 -4.58 -2.09 23.25
C LEU A 147 -4.22 -2.82 24.55
N GLY A 148 -4.98 -2.53 25.61
CA GLY A 148 -4.82 -3.16 26.92
C GLY A 148 -4.73 -4.68 26.76
N GLY A 149 -3.63 -5.23 27.28
CA GLY A 149 -3.20 -6.60 27.01
C GLY A 149 -4.28 -7.64 27.16
N ARG A 150 -4.65 -8.25 26.03
CA ARG A 150 -5.07 -9.65 25.97
C ARG A 150 -4.28 -10.30 24.87
N ARG A 151 -3.31 -11.11 25.29
CA ARG A 151 -2.63 -12.08 24.42
C ARG A 151 -3.72 -12.97 23.82
N LEU A 152 -3.61 -13.21 22.51
CA LEU A 152 -4.27 -14.33 21.84
C LEU A 152 -3.77 -15.65 22.45
#